data_AF-A0A0B7I830-F1
#
_entry.id   AF-A0A0B7I830-F1
#
_cell.length_a   1.000
_cell.length_b   1.000
_cell.length_c   1.000
_cell.angle_alpha   90.00
_cell.angle_beta   90.00
_cell.angle_gamma   90.00
#
_symmetry.space_group_name_H-M   'P 1'
#
loop_
_entity.id
_entity.type
_entity.pdbx_description
1 polymer ?
#
loop_
_entity_poly.entity_id
_entity_poly.type
_entity_poly.pdbx_seq_one_letter_code
_entity_poly.pdbx_strand_id
1 'polypeptide(L)'
;MEILKGKNNIGVFYPLQSFSKSKSVDFKNIPICLEAENKTDLQLLEKIARLLSEKVYFMDSKQRKYLHISAVFANNFTNYMLAVSQQICQQQHIPFEILSPLIEETFQKIKHIDPAQAQTGPARRDDKKTIHEHLQLLNASQGELYKQITNAILDDYGKEKL
;
A
#
# COMPACT_ATOMS: atom_id res chain seq x y z
N MET A 1 -20.68 5.66 8.17
CA MET A 1 -21.86 6.51 8.36
C MET A 1 -22.30 6.52 9.82
N GLU A 2 -22.44 5.36 10.49
CA GLU A 2 -22.95 5.21 11.87
C GLU A 2 -22.29 6.08 12.99
N ILE A 3 -21.05 6.52 12.81
CA ILE A 3 -20.35 7.38 13.79
C ILE A 3 -20.89 8.83 13.75
N LEU A 4 -21.45 9.25 12.61
CA LEU A 4 -22.02 10.58 12.42
C LEU A 4 -23.45 10.57 12.96
N LYS A 5 -23.67 11.16 14.14
CA LYS A 5 -24.98 11.22 14.81
C LYS A 5 -25.73 12.51 14.46
N GLY A 6 -27.03 12.43 14.20
CA GLY A 6 -27.93 13.58 14.03
C GLY A 6 -29.00 13.37 12.95
N LYS A 7 -29.86 14.37 12.74
CA LYS A 7 -30.83 14.43 11.62
C LYS A 7 -30.29 15.17 10.39
N ASN A 8 -28.96 15.30 10.30
CA ASN A 8 -28.33 16.05 9.22
C ASN A 8 -28.15 15.18 7.98
N ASN A 9 -27.92 15.81 6.84
CA ASN A 9 -27.46 15.14 5.63
C ASN A 9 -26.07 14.55 5.86
N ILE A 10 -25.91 13.25 5.61
CA ILE A 10 -24.65 12.53 5.85
C ILE A 10 -24.05 12.04 4.53
N GLY A 11 -22.76 12.31 4.36
CA GLY A 11 -21.96 11.79 3.27
C GLY A 11 -20.48 11.73 3.59
N VAL A 12 -19.72 11.07 2.72
CA VAL A 12 -18.28 10.89 2.78
C VAL A 12 -17.68 11.45 1.50
N PHE A 13 -16.67 12.29 1.69
CA PHE A 13 -15.83 12.82 0.62
C PHE A 13 -14.39 12.43 0.91
N TYR A 14 -13.90 11.38 0.27
CA TYR A 14 -12.63 10.76 0.63
C TYR A 14 -11.62 10.81 -0.53
N PRO A 15 -10.73 11.81 -0.56
CA PRO A 15 -9.61 11.82 -1.49
C PRO A 15 -8.56 10.78 -1.07
N LEU A 16 -8.34 9.77 -1.91
CA LEU A 16 -7.38 8.69 -1.65
C LEU A 16 -5.97 9.11 -2.09
N GLN A 17 -5.22 9.71 -1.17
CA GLN A 17 -3.83 10.12 -1.38
C GLN A 17 -3.10 10.20 -0.04
N SER A 18 -1.78 9.97 -0.05
CA SER A 18 -0.92 10.33 1.08
C SER A 18 -0.58 11.82 1.00
N PHE A 19 -1.10 12.60 1.95
CA PHE A 19 -0.88 14.04 2.01
C PHE A 19 0.26 14.38 2.97
N SER A 20 1.14 15.31 2.57
CA SER A 20 2.14 15.90 3.44
C SER A 20 2.06 17.43 3.37
N LYS A 21 2.34 18.11 4.49
CA LYS A 21 2.26 19.58 4.56
C LYS A 21 3.25 20.28 3.61
N SER A 22 4.35 19.61 3.28
CA SER A 22 5.45 20.16 2.48
C SER A 22 5.29 19.96 0.97
N LYS A 23 4.27 19.23 0.50
CA LYS A 23 4.12 18.88 -0.90
C LYS A 23 2.73 19.24 -1.41
N SER A 24 2.68 20.17 -2.37
CA SER A 24 1.48 20.40 -3.17
C SER A 24 1.17 19.17 -4.00
N VAL A 25 -0.10 18.79 -4.07
CA VAL A 25 -0.56 17.67 -4.89
C VAL A 25 -1.52 18.16 -5.97
N ASP A 26 -1.39 17.61 -7.16
CA ASP A 26 -2.34 17.84 -8.24
C ASP A 26 -3.59 16.98 -8.02
N PHE A 27 -4.68 17.63 -7.62
CA PHE A 27 -5.95 16.95 -7.34
C PHE A 27 -6.58 16.32 -8.58
N LYS A 28 -6.22 16.78 -9.79
CA LYS A 28 -6.81 16.32 -11.05
C LYS A 28 -6.75 14.79 -11.19
N ASN A 29 -5.68 14.20 -10.66
CA ASN A 29 -5.37 12.78 -10.76
C ASN A 29 -5.66 11.96 -9.49
N ILE A 30 -6.11 12.61 -8.40
CA ILE A 30 -6.37 11.95 -7.12
C ILE A 30 -7.78 11.32 -7.15
N PRO A 31 -7.92 10.00 -6.93
CA PRO A 31 -9.22 9.39 -6.77
C PRO A 31 -10.00 9.99 -5.61
N ILE A 32 -11.22 10.47 -5.85
CA ILE A 32 -12.14 10.92 -4.81
C ILE A 32 -13.28 9.91 -4.70
N CYS A 33 -13.40 9.31 -3.52
CA CYS A 33 -14.40 8.29 -3.21
C CYS A 33 -15.57 8.90 -2.45
N LEU A 34 -16.79 8.70 -2.95
CA LEU A 34 -18.01 9.32 -2.46
C LEU A 34 -19.00 8.29 -1.92
N GLU A 35 -19.65 8.64 -0.81
CA GLU A 35 -20.78 7.92 -0.21
C GLU A 35 -21.78 8.97 0.29
N ALA A 36 -23.09 8.71 0.21
CA ALA A 36 -24.11 9.54 0.87
C ALA A 36 -25.35 8.69 1.16
N GLU A 37 -26.16 9.10 2.16
CA GLU A 37 -27.38 8.39 2.53
C GLU A 37 -28.50 8.54 1.48
N ASN A 38 -28.50 9.67 0.77
CA ASN A 38 -29.50 9.95 -0.26
C ASN A 38 -28.84 10.45 -1.55
N LYS A 39 -29.61 10.30 -2.63
CA LYS A 39 -29.16 10.61 -3.99
C LYS A 39 -28.87 12.09 -4.20
N THR A 40 -29.63 12.97 -3.56
CA THR A 40 -29.47 14.42 -3.70
C THR A 40 -28.12 14.89 -3.17
N ASP A 41 -27.73 14.40 -1.99
CA ASP A 41 -26.44 14.70 -1.39
C ASP A 41 -25.29 14.08 -2.20
N LEU A 42 -25.47 12.85 -2.70
CA LEU A 42 -24.46 12.21 -3.56
C LEU A 42 -24.18 13.04 -4.83
N GLN A 43 -25.22 13.55 -5.47
CA GLN A 43 -25.10 14.41 -6.65
C GLN A 43 -24.40 15.74 -6.33
N LEU A 44 -24.64 16.31 -5.15
CA LEU A 44 -23.93 17.50 -4.69
C LEU A 44 -22.43 17.21 -4.49
N LEU A 45 -22.11 16.13 -3.78
CA LEU A 45 -20.72 15.71 -3.55
C LEU A 45 -20.01 15.41 -4.87
N GLU A 46 -20.68 14.76 -5.82
CA GLU A 46 -20.13 14.49 -7.15
C GLU A 46 -19.80 15.77 -7.89
N LYS A 47 -20.71 16.75 -7.91
CA LYS A 47 -20.46 18.06 -8.55
C LYS A 47 -19.19 18.71 -7.99
N ILE A 48 -19.04 18.70 -6.66
CA ILE A 48 -17.85 19.26 -5.99
C ILE A 48 -16.59 18.45 -6.35
N ALA A 49 -16.66 17.11 -6.30
CA ALA A 49 -15.52 16.24 -6.58
C ALA A 49 -14.99 16.43 -8.01
N ARG A 50 -15.90 16.56 -8.98
CA ARG A 50 -15.55 16.76 -10.40
C ARG A 50 -14.91 18.11 -10.70
N LEU A 51 -15.06 19.11 -9.82
CA LEU A 51 -14.30 20.36 -9.93
C LEU A 51 -12.83 20.19 -9.53
N LEU A 52 -12.52 19.16 -8.75
CA LEU A 52 -11.17 18.91 -8.21
C LEU A 52 -10.43 17.78 -8.94
N SER A 53 -11.15 16.73 -9.35
CA SER A 53 -10.56 15.51 -9.89
C SER A 53 -11.34 14.95 -11.07
N GLU A 54 -10.62 14.37 -12.03
CA GLU A 54 -11.21 13.59 -13.13
C GLU A 54 -11.60 12.18 -12.68
N LYS A 55 -11.15 11.74 -11.50
CA LYS A 55 -11.33 10.38 -10.97
C LYS A 55 -12.27 10.38 -9.78
N VAL A 56 -13.55 10.21 -10.06
CA VAL A 56 -14.61 10.13 -9.02
C VAL A 56 -15.17 8.71 -8.97
N TYR A 57 -15.22 8.13 -7.78
CA TYR A 57 -15.72 6.78 -7.54
C TYR A 57 -16.82 6.78 -6.48
N PHE A 58 -17.83 5.94 -6.66
CA PHE A 58 -18.90 5.73 -5.70
C PHE A 58 -18.69 4.41 -4.98
N MET A 59 -18.74 4.44 -3.65
CA MET A 59 -18.56 3.24 -2.86
C MET A 59 -19.28 3.31 -1.52
N ASP A 60 -19.73 2.17 -1.05
CA ASP A 60 -20.31 2.06 0.28
C ASP A 60 -19.23 2.02 1.38
N SER A 61 -19.68 2.12 2.64
CA SER A 61 -18.82 2.07 3.81
C SER A 61 -17.99 0.77 3.92
N LYS A 62 -18.50 -0.36 3.40
CA LYS A 62 -17.78 -1.64 3.43
C LYS A 62 -16.64 -1.63 2.42
N GLN A 63 -16.92 -1.24 1.18
CA GLN A 63 -15.93 -1.07 0.11
C GLN A 63 -14.85 -0.07 0.51
N ARG A 64 -15.21 1.08 1.11
CA ARG A 64 -14.21 2.05 1.58
C ARG A 64 -13.30 1.50 2.67
N LYS A 65 -13.81 0.68 3.59
CA LYS A 65 -12.97 0.02 4.61
C LYS A 65 -11.94 -0.90 3.97
N TYR A 66 -12.35 -1.72 3.01
CA TYR A 66 -11.41 -2.58 2.27
C TYR A 66 -10.42 -1.77 1.45
N LEU A 67 -10.87 -0.70 0.77
CA LEU A 67 -9.98 0.21 0.06
C LEU A 67 -8.92 0.83 0.97
N HIS A 68 -9.30 1.23 2.19
CA HIS A 68 -8.36 1.77 3.15
C HIS A 68 -7.32 0.72 3.57
N ILE A 69 -7.73 -0.52 3.85
CA ILE A 69 -6.80 -1.62 4.14
C ILE A 69 -5.86 -1.86 2.96
N SER A 70 -6.38 -1.91 1.73
CA SER A 70 -5.56 -2.05 0.53
C SER A 70 -4.54 -0.91 0.38
N ALA A 71 -4.93 0.32 0.70
CA ALA A 71 -4.02 1.47 0.67
C ALA A 71 -2.92 1.39 1.74
N VAL A 72 -3.24 0.85 2.93
CA VAL A 72 -2.25 0.58 3.98
C VAL A 72 -1.19 -0.40 3.50
N PHE A 73 -1.60 -1.50 2.85
CA PHE A 73 -0.64 -2.45 2.24
C PHE A 73 0.18 -1.81 1.12
N ALA A 74 -0.48 -1.13 0.18
CA ALA A 74 0.18 -0.59 -1.01
C ALA A 74 1.09 0.62 -0.75
N ASN A 75 0.89 1.33 0.37
CA ASN A 75 1.66 2.54 0.68
C ASN A 75 2.37 2.47 2.03
N ASN A 76 1.63 2.29 3.13
CA ASN A 76 2.22 2.39 4.46
C ASN A 76 3.18 1.22 4.75
N PHE A 77 2.76 0.00 4.47
CA PHE A 77 3.60 -1.18 4.68
C PHE A 77 4.77 -1.21 3.70
N THR A 78 4.56 -0.85 2.42
CA THR A 78 5.65 -0.71 1.45
C THR A 78 6.70 0.31 1.94
N ASN A 79 6.29 1.48 2.42
CA ASN A 79 7.21 2.47 2.98
C ASN A 79 7.96 1.93 4.21
N TYR A 80 7.28 1.17 5.07
CA TYR A 80 7.94 0.53 6.22
C TYR A 80 8.98 -0.52 5.79
N MET A 81 8.72 -1.32 4.74
CA MET A 81 9.72 -2.24 4.18
C MET A 81 10.97 -1.50 3.71
N LEU A 82 10.80 -0.34 3.07
CA LEU A 82 11.92 0.51 2.65
C LEU A 82 12.68 1.06 3.87
N ALA A 83 11.98 1.45 4.93
CA ALA A 83 12.62 1.91 6.18
C ALA A 83 13.45 0.80 6.84
N VAL A 84 12.93 -0.44 6.89
CA VAL A 84 13.68 -1.60 7.39
C VAL A 84 14.94 -1.85 6.54
N SER A 85 14.80 -1.79 5.21
CA SER A 85 15.95 -1.92 4.30
C SER A 85 16.99 -0.82 4.53
N GLN A 86 16.55 0.43 4.72
CA GLN A 86 17.43 1.55 5.01
C GLN A 86 18.18 1.36 6.34
N GLN A 87 17.51 0.87 7.38
CA GLN A 87 18.14 0.57 8.67
C GLN A 87 19.22 -0.51 8.55
N ILE A 88 18.96 -1.58 7.80
CA ILE A 88 19.95 -2.64 7.53
C ILE A 88 21.17 -2.05 6.83
N CYS A 89 20.96 -1.26 5.76
CA CYS A 89 22.04 -0.59 5.06
C CYS A 89 22.86 0.32 5.99
N GLN A 90 22.20 1.14 6.81
CA GLN A 90 22.87 2.03 7.76
C GLN A 90 23.74 1.27 8.77
N GLN A 91 23.21 0.18 9.34
CA GLN A 91 23.95 -0.65 10.31
C GLN A 91 25.18 -1.32 9.71
N GLN A 92 25.15 -1.62 8.40
CA GLN A 92 26.24 -2.24 7.67
C GLN A 92 27.11 -1.23 6.90
N HIS A 93 26.91 0.07 7.12
CA HIS A 93 27.63 1.15 6.43
C HIS A 93 27.51 1.09 4.89
N ILE A 94 26.37 0.60 4.39
CA ILE A 94 26.05 0.53 2.96
C ILE A 94 25.26 1.79 2.58
N PRO A 95 25.67 2.56 1.55
CA PRO A 95 24.87 3.66 1.03
C PRO A 95 23.51 3.17 0.51
N PHE A 96 22.41 3.68 1.08
CA PHE A 96 21.06 3.23 0.72
C PHE A 96 20.69 3.55 -0.73
N GLU A 97 21.30 4.57 -1.33
CA GLU A 97 21.09 4.97 -2.72
C GLU A 97 21.43 3.87 -3.75
N ILE A 98 22.26 2.90 -3.37
CA ILE A 98 22.56 1.72 -4.22
C ILE A 98 21.27 0.94 -4.54
N LEU A 99 20.26 0.99 -3.66
CA LEU A 99 18.97 0.32 -3.86
C LEU A 99 17.97 1.15 -4.68
N SER A 100 18.22 2.44 -4.92
CA SER A 100 17.28 3.32 -5.63
C SER A 100 16.87 2.80 -7.01
N PRO A 101 17.79 2.30 -7.88
CA PRO A 101 17.40 1.75 -9.18
C PRO A 101 16.47 0.54 -9.05
N LEU A 102 16.69 -0.34 -8.06
CA LEU A 102 15.88 -1.53 -7.83
C LEU A 102 14.47 -1.19 -7.33
N ILE A 103 14.36 -0.18 -6.45
CA ILE A 103 13.09 0.32 -5.95
C ILE A 103 12.28 0.92 -7.09
N GLU A 104 12.89 1.76 -7.92
CA GLU A 104 12.24 2.37 -9.08
C GLU A 104 11.76 1.30 -10.07
N GLU A 105 12.61 0.31 -10.39
CA GLU A 105 12.25 -0.78 -11.31
C GLU A 105 11.03 -1.56 -10.80
N THR A 106 10.94 -1.80 -9.49
CA THR A 106 9.81 -2.50 -8.87
C THR A 106 8.50 -1.73 -9.11
N PHE A 107 8.49 -0.41 -8.87
CA PHE A 107 7.30 0.42 -9.09
C PHE A 107 6.96 0.63 -10.57
N GLN A 108 7.95 0.61 -11.46
CA GLN A 108 7.70 0.65 -12.90
C GLN A 108 7.11 -0.66 -13.42
N LYS A 109 7.61 -1.81 -12.96
CA LYS A 109 7.11 -3.14 -13.36
C LYS A 109 5.63 -3.33 -13.06
N ILE A 110 5.18 -2.94 -11.86
CA ILE A 110 3.77 -3.14 -11.44
C ILE A 110 2.75 -2.29 -12.23
N LYS A 111 3.21 -1.30 -13.01
CA LYS A 111 2.33 -0.55 -13.92
C LYS A 111 1.87 -1.38 -15.12
N HIS A 112 2.61 -2.45 -15.44
CA HIS A 112 2.41 -3.24 -16.65
C HIS A 112 2.31 -4.74 -16.39
N ILE A 113 2.72 -5.20 -15.20
CA ILE A 113 2.73 -6.60 -14.80
C ILE A 113 1.97 -6.72 -13.48
N ASP A 114 1.13 -7.75 -13.36
CA ASP A 114 0.45 -8.05 -12.11
C ASP A 114 1.46 -8.31 -10.98
N PRO A 115 1.27 -7.77 -9.76
CA PRO A 115 2.19 -7.96 -8.64
C PRO A 115 2.55 -9.43 -8.36
N ALA A 116 1.61 -10.37 -8.53
CA ALA A 116 1.87 -11.78 -8.34
C ALA A 116 2.82 -12.34 -9.43
N GLN A 117 2.73 -11.86 -10.66
CA GLN A 117 3.66 -12.25 -11.71
C GLN A 117 5.02 -11.56 -11.59
N ALA A 118 5.05 -10.35 -11.03
CA ALA A 118 6.29 -9.62 -10.77
C ALA A 118 7.09 -10.18 -9.58
N GLN A 119 6.51 -11.04 -8.74
CA GLN A 119 7.16 -11.59 -7.56
C GLN A 119 8.39 -12.43 -7.93
N THR A 120 9.54 -12.08 -7.34
CA THR A 120 10.80 -12.82 -7.45
C THR A 120 11.43 -13.05 -6.07
N GLY A 121 12.71 -13.43 -6.01
CA GLY A 121 13.45 -13.62 -4.76
C GLY A 121 13.48 -15.07 -4.25
N PRO A 122 14.15 -15.31 -3.12
CA PRO A 122 14.43 -16.65 -2.63
C PRO A 122 13.15 -17.39 -2.20
N ALA A 123 12.17 -16.70 -1.60
CA ALA A 123 10.87 -17.29 -1.25
C ALA A 123 10.12 -17.83 -2.48
N ARG A 124 10.08 -17.05 -3.57
CA ARG A 124 9.44 -17.47 -4.83
C ARG A 124 10.07 -18.73 -5.43
N ARG A 125 11.39 -18.89 -5.26
CA ARG A 125 12.17 -20.04 -5.76
C ARG A 125 12.30 -21.19 -4.75
N ASP A 126 11.74 -21.04 -3.56
CA ASP A 126 11.91 -21.96 -2.43
C ASP A 126 13.39 -22.21 -2.05
N ASP A 127 14.21 -21.17 -2.12
CA ASP A 127 15.63 -21.20 -1.78
C ASP A 127 15.82 -21.13 -0.25
N LYS A 128 15.58 -22.26 0.41
CA LYS A 128 15.68 -22.41 1.88
C LYS A 128 17.07 -22.08 2.42
N LYS A 129 18.12 -22.35 1.65
CA LYS A 129 19.50 -22.07 2.05
C LYS A 129 19.71 -20.57 2.20
N THR A 130 19.42 -19.80 1.15
CA THR A 130 19.53 -18.33 1.19
C THR A 130 18.62 -17.73 2.27
N ILE A 131 17.40 -18.25 2.43
CA ILE A 131 16.48 -17.81 3.48
C ILE A 131 17.08 -18.01 4.88
N HIS A 132 17.68 -19.17 5.14
CA HIS A 132 18.28 -19.45 6.43
C HIS A 132 19.48 -18.53 6.70
N GLU A 133 20.34 -18.32 5.70
CA GLU A 133 21.48 -17.39 5.78
C GLU A 133 21.01 -15.96 6.09
N HIS A 134 19.97 -15.47 5.42
CA HIS A 134 19.38 -14.16 5.73
C HIS A 134 18.92 -14.05 7.18
N LEU A 135 18.23 -15.08 7.71
CA LEU A 135 17.72 -15.06 9.08
C LEU A 135 18.82 -14.97 10.14
N GLN A 136 20.03 -15.47 9.86
CA GLN A 136 21.17 -15.33 10.77
C GLN A 136 21.75 -13.92 10.79
N LEU A 137 21.51 -13.12 9.76
CA LEU A 137 22.03 -11.75 9.62
C LEU A 137 21.09 -10.69 10.18
N LEU A 138 19.82 -11.03 10.42
CA LEU A 138 18.78 -10.11 10.87
C LEU A 138 18.68 -10.08 12.40
N ASN A 139 18.32 -8.92 12.95
CA ASN A 139 17.92 -8.87 14.36
C ASN A 139 16.56 -9.54 14.59
N ALA A 140 16.20 -9.79 15.85
CA ALA A 140 15.00 -10.55 16.20
C ALA A 140 13.70 -9.99 15.59
N SER A 141 13.50 -8.67 15.62
CA SER A 141 12.29 -8.03 15.08
C SER A 141 12.24 -8.09 13.56
N GLN A 142 13.37 -7.83 12.89
CA GLN A 142 13.48 -7.95 11.43
C GLN A 142 13.31 -9.40 10.97
N GLY A 143 13.87 -10.35 11.70
CA GLY A 143 13.76 -11.78 11.42
C GLY A 143 12.32 -12.28 11.51
N GLU A 144 11.56 -11.85 12.51
CA GLU A 144 10.15 -12.21 12.64
C GLU A 144 9.32 -11.67 11.47
N LEU A 145 9.51 -10.40 11.11
CA LEU A 145 8.85 -9.80 9.95
C LEU A 145 9.24 -10.51 8.64
N TYR A 146 10.52 -10.81 8.47
CA TYR A 146 11.04 -11.54 7.31
C TYR A 146 10.38 -12.91 7.18
N LYS A 147 10.23 -13.66 8.28
CA LYS A 147 9.55 -14.96 8.30
C LYS A 147 8.10 -14.84 7.89
N GLN A 148 7.37 -13.88 8.44
CA GLN A 148 5.94 -13.69 8.14
C GLN A 148 5.71 -13.40 6.65
N ILE A 149 6.50 -12.50 6.08
CA ILE A 149 6.41 -12.16 4.65
C ILE A 149 6.86 -13.33 3.78
N THR A 150 7.95 -14.01 4.14
CA THR A 150 8.46 -15.17 3.40
C THR A 150 7.44 -16.31 3.38
N ASN A 151 6.81 -16.61 4.52
CA ASN A 151 5.78 -17.64 4.62
C ASN A 151 4.52 -17.28 3.83
N ALA A 152 4.12 -16.00 3.80
CA ALA A 152 3.02 -15.56 2.96
C ALA A 152 3.32 -15.76 1.46
N ILE A 153 4.53 -15.38 1.02
CA ILE A 153 4.97 -15.61 -0.38
C ILE A 153 5.00 -17.11 -0.69
N LEU A 154 5.58 -17.94 0.18
CA LEU A 154 5.64 -19.39 -0.05
C LEU A 154 4.24 -20.00 -0.22
N ASP A 155 3.29 -19.59 0.63
CA ASP A 155 1.89 -20.05 0.59
C ASP A 155 1.21 -19.68 -0.73
N ASP A 156 1.33 -18.41 -1.15
CA ASP A 156 0.72 -17.89 -2.40
C ASP A 156 1.21 -18.62 -3.66
N TYR A 157 2.38 -19.27 -3.60
CA TYR A 157 2.95 -20.04 -4.71
C TYR A 157 3.03 -21.56 -4.45
N GLY A 158 2.27 -22.06 -3.47
CA GLY A 158 2.11 -23.49 -3.20
C GLY A 158 3.39 -24.19 -2.72
N LYS A 159 4.23 -23.48 -1.95
CA LYS A 159 5.47 -23.97 -1.35
C LYS A 159 5.32 -24.23 0.14
N GLU A 160 6.17 -25.10 0.69
CA GLU A 160 6.17 -25.40 2.12
C GLU A 160 6.67 -24.19 2.93
N LYS A 161 5.99 -23.88 4.05
CA LYS A 161 6.39 -22.79 4.95
C LYS A 161 7.70 -23.11 5.68
N LEU A 162 8.37 -22.08 6.19
CA LEU A 162 9.58 -22.21 7.01
C LEU A 162 9.30 -22.80 8.39
#